data_AF-A0A453T7E5-F1
#
_entry.id   AF-A0A453T7E5-F1
#
_cell.length_a   1.000
_cell.length_b   1.000
_cell.length_c   1.000
_cell.angle_alpha   90.00
_cell.angle_beta   90.00
_cell.angle_gamma   90.00
#
_symmetry.space_group_name_H-M   'P 1'
#
loop_
_entity.id
_entity.type
_entity.pdbx_description
1 polymer ?
#
loop_
_entity_poly.entity_id
_entity_poly.type
_entity_poly.pdbx_seq_one_letter_code
_entity_poly.pdbx_strand_id
1 'polypeptide(L)'
;MSDDVIWHCIRHNHCSFMAKIETGIFCRNPYNATGICNRSSCPLANSRYATIRDHDGVFYLYMKTAERAHLPKKLWERVKLPRNYEKAMEIINKHLEFWPKLLVHKIKQRLTKMTQYRIRMRRLQLKVRM
;
A
#
# COMPACT_ATOMS: atom_id res chain seq x y z
N MET A 1 -2.32 -3.51 21.26
CA MET A 1 -2.18 -2.23 21.96
C MET A 1 -0.82 -1.54 21.75
N SER A 2 0.03 -1.99 20.82
CA SER A 2 1.33 -1.37 20.52
C SER A 2 1.29 -0.26 19.46
N ASP A 3 0.26 -0.24 18.61
CA ASP A 3 0.20 0.60 17.40
C ASP A 3 0.24 2.12 17.70
N ASP A 4 -0.43 2.57 18.76
CA ASP A 4 -0.45 3.99 19.15
C ASP A 4 0.88 4.46 19.74
N VAL A 5 1.55 3.59 20.50
CA VAL A 5 2.90 3.86 21.03
C VAL A 5 3.89 3.96 19.87
N ILE A 6 3.85 3.01 18.93
CA ILE A 6 4.69 3.03 17.73
C ILE A 6 4.45 4.31 16.93
N TRP A 7 3.19 4.71 16.75
CA TRP A 7 2.87 5.97 16.08
C TRP A 7 3.48 7.17 16.81
N HIS A 8 3.31 7.27 18.12
CA HIS A 8 3.81 8.39 18.92
C HIS A 8 5.34 8.49 18.82
N CYS A 9 6.05 7.37 18.97
CA CYS A 9 7.50 7.31 18.82
C CYS A 9 7.96 7.76 17.42
N ILE A 10 7.34 7.24 16.36
CA ILE A 10 7.73 7.57 14.97
C ILE A 10 7.37 9.02 14.60
N ARG A 11 6.25 9.55 15.14
CA ARG A 11 5.76 10.87 14.80
C ARG A 11 6.53 12.00 15.50
N HIS A 12 6.85 11.82 16.79
CA HIS A 12 7.48 12.87 17.60
C HIS A 12 9.00 12.78 17.65
N ASN A 13 9.60 11.60 17.43
CA ASN A 13 11.04 11.46 17.29
C ASN A 13 11.43 11.51 15.80
N HIS A 14 11.93 10.40 15.27
CA HIS A 14 12.44 10.31 13.90
C HIS A 14 11.73 9.21 13.10
N CYS A 15 11.27 9.56 11.90
CA CYS A 15 10.76 8.63 10.90
C CYS A 15 11.54 8.78 9.60
N SER A 16 12.33 7.77 9.25
CA SER A 16 13.18 7.82 8.04
C SER A 16 12.37 7.92 6.74
N PHE A 17 11.09 7.54 6.77
CA PHE A 17 10.20 7.62 5.61
C PHE A 17 9.39 8.91 5.54
N MET A 18 9.40 9.74 6.59
CA MET A 18 8.61 10.95 6.62
C MET A 18 9.31 12.06 5.82
N ALA A 19 8.58 12.68 4.90
CA ALA A 19 9.03 13.84 4.14
C ALA A 19 8.10 15.01 4.43
N LYS A 20 8.63 16.04 5.09
CA LYS A 20 7.91 17.30 5.33
C LYS A 20 8.21 18.25 4.17
N ILE A 21 7.15 18.76 3.54
CA ILE A 21 7.20 19.74 2.44
C ILE A 21 6.18 20.83 2.80
N GLU A 22 6.28 22.01 2.20
CA GLU A 22 5.34 23.13 2.42
C GLU A 22 3.87 22.71 2.25
N THR A 23 3.57 21.84 1.28
CA THR A 23 2.21 21.37 0.99
C THR A 23 1.69 20.31 1.96
N GLY A 24 2.55 19.76 2.83
CA GLY A 24 2.14 18.78 3.83
C GLY A 24 3.18 17.70 4.12
N ILE A 25 2.73 16.63 4.79
CA ILE A 25 3.61 15.58 5.30
C ILE A 25 3.33 14.26 4.55
N PHE A 26 4.34 13.81 3.82
CA PHE A 26 4.28 12.64 2.95
C PHE A 26 5.10 11.48 3.50
N CYS A 27 4.83 10.29 2.99
CA CYS A 27 5.52 9.06 3.36
C CYS A 27 6.17 8.43 2.13
N ARG A 28 7.49 8.24 2.17
CA ARG A 28 8.28 7.57 1.13
C ARG A 28 8.25 6.05 1.24
N ASN A 29 7.59 5.50 2.27
CA ASN A 29 7.56 4.06 2.48
C ASN A 29 6.80 3.38 1.32
N PRO A 30 7.41 2.40 0.61
CA PRO A 30 6.79 1.73 -0.53
C PRO A 30 5.48 1.00 -0.18
N TYR A 31 5.30 0.61 1.08
CA TYR A 31 4.10 -0.08 1.56
C TYR A 31 2.96 0.87 1.90
N ASN A 32 3.18 2.18 1.98
CA ASN A 32 2.11 3.14 2.24
C ASN A 32 1.14 3.20 1.05
N ALA A 33 -0.15 3.02 1.32
CA ALA A 33 -1.17 2.98 0.27
C ALA A 33 -1.50 4.37 -0.31
N THR A 34 -1.44 5.43 0.50
CA THR A 34 -1.91 6.78 0.18
C THR A 34 -0.79 7.76 -0.18
N GLY A 35 0.44 7.50 0.26
CA GLY A 35 1.57 8.42 0.18
C GLY A 35 1.58 9.52 1.25
N ILE A 36 0.55 9.57 2.11
CA ILE A 36 0.43 10.57 3.19
C ILE A 36 1.00 9.98 4.49
N CYS A 37 1.71 10.79 5.27
CA CYS A 37 2.20 10.39 6.59
C CYS A 37 1.23 10.85 7.69
N ASN A 38 0.28 9.99 8.04
CA ASN A 38 -0.64 10.16 9.16
C ASN A 38 -0.88 8.82 9.88
N ARG A 39 -1.56 8.86 11.03
CA ARG A 39 -1.79 7.69 11.91
C ARG A 39 -2.46 6.53 11.19
N SER A 40 -3.44 6.80 10.33
CA SER A 40 -4.22 5.79 9.62
C SER A 40 -3.51 5.23 8.37
N SER A 41 -2.60 6.00 7.77
CA SER A 41 -1.90 5.62 6.54
C SER A 41 -0.55 4.96 6.80
N CYS A 42 0.02 5.06 8.00
CA CYS A 42 1.36 4.55 8.27
C CYS A 42 1.40 3.01 8.31
N PRO A 43 2.16 2.32 7.44
CA PRO A 43 2.24 0.86 7.45
C PRO A 43 3.06 0.31 8.63
N LEU A 44 3.92 1.13 9.25
CA LEU A 44 4.73 0.73 10.40
C LEU A 44 3.89 0.73 11.68
N ALA A 45 3.10 1.78 11.89
CA ALA A 45 2.29 1.97 13.09
C ALA A 45 0.94 1.25 13.06
N ASN A 46 0.61 0.51 12.00
CA ASN A 46 -0.61 -0.28 11.93
C ASN A 46 -0.25 -1.76 11.78
N SER A 47 -0.68 -2.58 12.73
CA SER A 47 -0.47 -4.03 12.72
C SER A 47 -1.38 -4.74 11.72
N ARG A 48 -2.57 -4.18 11.48
CA ARG A 48 -3.50 -4.61 10.43
C ARG A 48 -3.45 -3.63 9.27
N TYR A 49 -2.75 -3.98 8.19
CA TYR A 49 -2.56 -3.08 7.06
C TYR A 49 -2.48 -3.83 5.73
N ALA A 50 -2.88 -3.20 4.64
CA ALA A 50 -2.79 -3.80 3.31
C ALA A 50 -2.46 -2.76 2.25
N THR A 51 -1.80 -3.20 1.18
CA THR A 51 -1.32 -2.33 0.10
C THR A 51 -1.13 -3.10 -1.20
N ILE A 52 -1.04 -2.39 -2.32
CA ILE A 52 -0.73 -2.96 -3.62
C ILE A 52 0.70 -2.60 -4.00
N ARG A 53 1.45 -3.60 -4.48
CA ARG A 53 2.82 -3.42 -4.98
C ARG A 53 2.94 -4.03 -6.37
N ASP A 54 3.72 -3.38 -7.21
CA ASP A 54 4.12 -3.90 -8.50
C ASP A 54 5.48 -4.57 -8.35
N HIS A 55 5.59 -5.78 -8.91
CA HIS A 55 6.83 -6.51 -9.06
C HIS A 55 6.90 -6.97 -10.52
N ASP A 56 7.79 -6.34 -11.29
CA ASP A 56 8.05 -6.66 -12.70
C ASP A 56 6.79 -6.74 -13.57
N GLY A 57 5.84 -5.82 -13.33
CA GLY A 57 4.58 -5.76 -14.07
C GLY A 57 3.54 -6.78 -13.60
N VAL A 58 3.68 -7.34 -12.42
CA VAL A 58 2.65 -8.14 -11.75
C VAL A 58 2.26 -7.45 -10.45
N PHE A 59 0.97 -7.18 -10.30
CA PHE A 59 0.44 -6.60 -9.07
C PHE A 59 0.25 -7.69 -8.00
N TYR A 60 0.62 -7.37 -6.78
CA TYR A 60 0.44 -8.20 -5.61
C TYR A 60 -0.30 -7.41 -4.54
N LEU A 61 -1.28 -8.07 -3.92
CA LEU A 61 -1.89 -7.61 -2.69
C LEU A 61 -1.00 -8.04 -1.52
N TYR A 62 -0.48 -7.07 -0.80
CA TYR A 62 0.30 -7.25 0.41
C TYR A 62 -0.61 -7.05 1.61
N MET A 63 -0.65 -8.02 2.52
CA MET A 63 -1.43 -7.96 3.76
C MET A 63 -0.52 -8.17 4.95
N LYS A 64 -0.74 -7.38 6.00
CA LYS A 64 -0.05 -7.43 7.27
C LYS A 64 -1.10 -7.70 8.34
N THR A 65 -0.90 -8.77 9.10
CA THR A 65 -1.74 -9.16 10.23
C THR A 65 -0.95 -9.05 11.53
N ALA A 66 -1.66 -8.80 12.64
CA ALA A 66 -1.01 -8.66 13.95
C ALA A 66 -0.32 -9.95 14.41
N GLU A 67 -0.88 -11.10 14.03
CA GLU A 67 -0.35 -12.43 14.33
C GLU A 67 1.08 -12.62 13.81
N ARG A 68 1.43 -12.03 12.66
CA ARG A 68 2.74 -12.18 12.02
C ARG A 68 3.75 -11.11 12.43
N ALA A 69 3.39 -10.21 13.37
CA ALA A 69 4.26 -9.11 13.81
C ALA A 69 5.60 -9.58 14.41
N HIS A 70 5.60 -10.74 15.07
CA HIS A 70 6.79 -11.37 15.66
C HIS A 70 7.72 -12.02 14.63
N LEU A 71 7.33 -12.08 13.34
CA LEU A 71 8.10 -12.72 12.27
C LEU A 71 8.45 -11.71 11.17
N PRO A 72 9.51 -10.88 11.32
CA PRO A 72 9.83 -9.84 10.34
C PRO A 72 9.99 -10.34 8.90
N LYS A 73 10.66 -11.50 8.71
CA LYS A 73 10.84 -12.14 7.39
C LYS A 73 9.54 -12.57 6.75
N LYS A 74 8.53 -12.91 7.57
CA LYS A 74 7.20 -13.35 7.14
C LYS A 74 6.15 -12.30 7.50
N LEU A 75 6.48 -11.02 7.69
CA LEU A 75 5.50 -10.04 8.16
C LEU A 75 4.35 -9.83 7.16
N TRP A 76 4.67 -9.88 5.87
CA TRP A 76 3.72 -9.63 4.79
C TRP A 76 3.29 -10.92 4.11
N GLU A 77 1.98 -11.12 4.03
CA GLU A 77 1.37 -12.09 3.13
C GLU A 77 1.23 -11.47 1.75
N ARG A 78 1.45 -12.27 0.70
CA ARG A 78 1.42 -11.80 -0.69
C ARG A 78 0.46 -12.64 -1.48
N VAL A 79 -0.52 -12.00 -2.11
CA VAL A 79 -1.46 -12.63 -3.04
C VAL A 79 -1.23 -12.03 -4.43
N LYS A 80 -0.96 -12.90 -5.41
CA LYS A 80 -0.78 -12.48 -6.79
C LYS A 80 -2.14 -12.07 -7.37
N LEU A 81 -2.21 -10.86 -7.92
CA LEU A 81 -3.42 -10.38 -8.59
C LEU A 81 -3.39 -10.75 -10.08
N PRO A 82 -4.53 -11.19 -10.66
CA PRO A 82 -4.64 -11.44 -12.08
C PRO A 82 -4.49 -10.15 -12.88
N ARG A 83 -4.16 -10.29 -14.17
CA ARG A 83 -4.03 -9.14 -15.08
C ARG A 83 -5.37 -8.46 -15.40
N ASN A 84 -6.47 -9.22 -15.33
CA ASN A 84 -7.80 -8.67 -15.51
C ASN A 84 -8.18 -7.85 -14.26
N TYR A 85 -8.55 -6.58 -14.50
CA TYR A 85 -8.84 -5.62 -13.45
C TYR A 85 -10.05 -6.02 -12.58
N GLU A 86 -11.13 -6.52 -13.20
CA GLU A 86 -12.35 -6.91 -12.48
C GLU A 86 -12.08 -8.11 -11.56
N LYS A 87 -11.42 -9.15 -12.11
CA LYS A 87 -11.00 -10.31 -11.32
C LYS A 87 -10.04 -9.93 -10.19
N ALA A 88 -9.15 -8.96 -10.41
CA ALA A 88 -8.26 -8.46 -9.36
C ALA A 88 -9.04 -7.73 -8.26
N MET A 89 -10.06 -6.97 -8.63
CA MET A 89 -10.94 -6.27 -7.70
C MET A 89 -11.76 -7.24 -6.84
N GLU A 90 -12.28 -8.32 -7.43
CA GLU A 90 -12.98 -9.40 -6.73
C GLU A 90 -12.09 -10.09 -5.70
N ILE A 91 -10.85 -10.41 -6.06
CA ILE A 91 -9.87 -11.01 -5.14
C ILE A 91 -9.57 -10.06 -3.97
N ILE A 92 -9.39 -8.76 -4.23
CA ILE A 92 -9.21 -7.76 -3.17
C ILE A 92 -10.43 -7.72 -2.25
N ASN A 93 -11.65 -7.74 -2.80
CA ASN A 93 -12.88 -7.75 -2.00
C ASN A 93 -12.95 -8.98 -1.10
N LYS A 94 -12.64 -10.16 -1.64
CA LYS A 94 -12.68 -11.43 -0.89
C LYS A 94 -11.66 -11.46 0.24
N HIS A 95 -10.41 -11.08 -0.02
CA HIS A 95 -9.37 -11.11 1.00
C HIS A 95 -9.53 -10.02 2.06
N LEU A 96 -10.12 -8.88 1.70
CA LEU A 96 -10.29 -7.73 2.59
C LEU A 96 -11.73 -7.53 3.09
N GLU A 97 -12.57 -8.57 3.03
CA GLU A 97 -13.99 -8.50 3.38
C GLU A 97 -14.22 -7.94 4.78
N PHE A 98 -13.50 -8.50 5.77
CA PHE A 98 -13.64 -8.11 7.18
C PHE A 98 -12.78 -6.90 7.58
N TRP A 99 -12.16 -6.20 6.63
CA TRP A 99 -11.23 -5.10 6.88
C TRP A 99 -11.92 -3.74 6.94
N PRO A 100 -11.30 -2.71 7.55
CA PRO A 100 -11.88 -1.38 7.61
C PRO A 100 -12.20 -0.84 6.21
N LYS A 101 -13.47 -0.44 5.97
CA LYS A 101 -13.98 0.00 4.65
C LYS A 101 -13.10 1.09 4.01
N LEU A 102 -12.62 2.04 4.81
CA LEU A 102 -11.75 3.12 4.34
C LEU A 102 -10.43 2.59 3.76
N LEU A 103 -9.79 1.63 4.45
CA LEU A 103 -8.54 1.02 4.00
C LEU A 103 -8.77 0.25 2.70
N VAL A 104 -9.84 -0.55 2.64
CA VAL A 104 -10.22 -1.29 1.42
C VAL A 104 -10.43 -0.33 0.25
N HIS A 105 -11.16 0.76 0.46
CA HIS A 105 -11.38 1.77 -0.55
C HIS A 105 -10.06 2.39 -1.06
N LYS A 106 -9.13 2.73 -0.17
CA LYS A 106 -7.81 3.27 -0.58
C LYS A 106 -6.98 2.25 -1.36
N ILE A 107 -7.04 0.97 -1.00
CA ILE A 107 -6.34 -0.11 -1.73
C ILE A 107 -6.91 -0.27 -3.13
N LYS A 108 -8.23 -0.22 -3.29
CA LYS A 108 -8.90 -0.23 -4.59
C LYS A 108 -8.47 0.96 -5.45
N GLN A 109 -8.51 2.18 -4.88
CA GLN A 109 -8.04 3.40 -5.57
C GLN A 109 -6.58 3.27 -6.02
N ARG A 110 -5.72 2.69 -5.18
CA ARG A 110 -4.33 2.43 -5.52
C ARG A 110 -4.19 1.44 -6.69
N LEU A 111 -4.94 0.33 -6.71
CA LEU A 111 -4.95 -0.61 -7.83
C LEU A 111 -5.35 0.09 -9.13
N THR A 112 -6.44 0.87 -9.10
CA THR A 112 -6.91 1.63 -10.27
C THR A 112 -5.81 2.56 -10.78
N LYS A 113 -5.18 3.33 -9.88
CA LYS A 113 -4.15 4.29 -10.25
C LYS A 113 -2.90 3.61 -10.82
N MET A 114 -2.44 2.52 -10.22
CA MET A 114 -1.30 1.75 -10.73
C MET A 114 -1.59 1.14 -12.11
N THR A 115 -2.81 0.65 -12.32
CA THR A 115 -3.26 0.14 -13.62
C THR A 115 -3.25 1.24 -14.68
N GLN A 116 -3.78 2.43 -14.36
CA GLN A 116 -3.75 3.59 -15.23
C GLN A 116 -2.31 4.02 -15.58
N TYR A 117 -1.42 4.07 -14.59
CA TYR A 117 -0.01 4.40 -14.82
C TYR A 117 0.65 3.39 -15.77
N ARG A 118 0.39 2.09 -15.59
CA ARG A 118 0.92 1.06 -16.48
C ARG A 118 0.45 1.24 -17.93
N ILE A 119 -0.84 1.54 -18.14
CA ILE A 119 -1.39 1.81 -19.47
C ILE A 119 -0.70 3.06 -20.08
N ARG A 120 -0.53 4.12 -19.29
CA ARG A 120 0.14 5.35 -19.72
C ARG A 120 1.60 5.09 -20.11
N MET A 121 2.35 4.34 -19.30
CA MET A 121 3.74 3.99 -19.59
C MET A 121 3.88 3.22 -20.90
N ARG A 122 2.99 2.25 -21.15
CA ARG A 122 2.96 1.52 -22.43
C ARG A 122 2.70 2.43 -23.62
N ARG A 123 1.74 3.36 -23.50
CA ARG A 123 1.45 4.34 -24.55
C ARG A 123 2.64 5.26 -24.83
N LEU A 124 3.35 5.71 -23.80
CA LEU A 124 4.54 6.55 -23.96
C LEU A 124 5.69 5.80 -24.65
N GLN A 125 5.93 4.54 -24.27
CA GLN A 125 6.96 3.70 -24.90
C GLN A 125 6.71 3.47 -26.39
N LEU A 126 5.45 3.32 -26.81
CA LEU A 126 5.09 3.18 -28.23
C LEU A 126 5.32 4.47 -29.03
N LYS A 127 5.11 5.64 -28.41
CA LYS A 127 5.33 6.95 -29.07
C LYS A 127 6.81 7.29 -29.28
N VAL A 128 7.70 6.87 -28.37
CA VAL A 128 9.15 7.14 -28.48
C VAL A 128 9.81 6.30 -29.58
N ARG A 129 9.18 5.19 -29.97
CA ARG A 129 9.67 4.28 -31.01
C ARG A 129 9.19 4.64 -32.42
N MET A 130 8.29 5.62 -32.56
CA MET A 130 7.86 6.20 -33.83
C MET A 130 8.63 7.50 -34.05
#